data_AF-A2SKK8-F1
#
_entry.id   AF-A2SKK8-F1
#
_cell.length_a   1.000
_cell.length_b   1.000
_cell.length_c   1.000
_cell.angle_alpha   90.00
_cell.angle_beta   90.00
_cell.angle_gamma   90.00
#
_symmetry.space_group_name_H-M   'P 1'
#
loop_
_entity.id
_entity.type
_entity.pdbx_description
1 polymer ?
#
loop_
_entity_poly.entity_id
_entity_poly.type
_entity_poly.pdbx_seq_one_letter_code
_entity_poly.pdbx_strand_id
1 'polypeptide(L)'
;MTALRRLLNSIDRRLDRNSLHEPLTRNERPPGGGVPCLVSHALEQAVKTAHQFDSDARLKHVLAPQGVARDGAARRWEFVFDLPQRRAKLLSQWYLDGDPKFGRFGRECFDASLRPFPPPESPLAQAVAQGRLPYSQCAAAWREERRRTPDLPLGLRDSDAVMGDLLRLGLQADAGGWVLRNALLQPGGHVWLAQVGDTSLHCRFS
;
A
#
# COMPACT_ATOMS: atom_id res chain seq x y z
N MET A 1 -26.82 2.89 30.61
CA MET A 1 -26.64 1.95 29.46
C MET A 1 -25.25 2.03 28.82
N THR A 2 -24.65 3.21 28.63
CA THR A 2 -23.35 3.39 27.95
C THR A 2 -22.18 2.71 28.67
N ALA A 3 -22.16 2.67 30.01
CA ALA A 3 -21.09 2.01 30.78
C ALA A 3 -21.03 0.48 30.52
N LEU A 4 -22.19 -0.19 30.52
CA LEU A 4 -22.28 -1.62 30.18
C LEU A 4 -21.82 -1.87 28.74
N ARG A 5 -22.20 -1.01 27.79
CA ARG A 5 -21.76 -1.14 26.39
C ARG A 5 -20.25 -0.94 26.23
N ARG A 6 -19.63 -0.01 26.97
CA ARG A 6 -18.17 0.14 26.98
C ARG A 6 -17.48 -1.11 27.50
N LEU A 7 -18.00 -1.73 28.57
CA LEU A 7 -17.47 -2.98 29.11
C LEU A 7 -17.59 -4.12 28.08
N LEU A 8 -18.77 -4.30 27.48
CA LEU A 8 -18.99 -5.32 26.45
C LEU A 8 -18.07 -5.10 25.24
N ASN A 9 -17.96 -3.87 24.73
CA ASN A 9 -17.05 -3.55 23.62
C ASN A 9 -15.58 -3.83 23.98
N SER A 10 -15.16 -3.61 25.23
CA SER A 10 -13.80 -3.93 25.69
C SER A 10 -13.56 -5.44 25.72
N ILE A 11 -14.55 -6.22 26.18
CA ILE A 11 -14.50 -7.68 26.18
C ILE A 11 -14.45 -8.19 24.73
N ASP A 12 -15.38 -7.76 23.88
CA ASP A 12 -15.45 -8.15 22.46
C ASP A 12 -14.13 -7.84 21.75
N ARG A 13 -13.59 -6.63 21.97
CA ARG A 13 -12.30 -6.23 21.41
C ARG A 13 -11.18 -7.17 21.86
N ARG A 14 -11.08 -7.50 23.15
CA ARG A 14 -10.04 -8.40 23.68
C ARG A 14 -10.19 -9.84 23.15
N LEU A 15 -11.41 -10.28 22.88
CA LEU A 15 -11.69 -11.61 22.34
C LEU A 15 -11.48 -11.68 20.82
N ASP A 16 -11.43 -10.54 20.15
CA ASP A 16 -11.21 -10.46 18.70
C ASP A 16 -9.75 -10.67 18.33
N ARG A 17 -9.36 -11.95 18.23
CA ARG A 17 -8.02 -12.40 17.82
C ARG A 17 -7.66 -12.03 16.38
N ASN A 18 -8.64 -11.60 15.60
CA ASN A 18 -8.48 -11.31 14.20
C ASN A 18 -8.05 -9.85 14.03
N SER A 19 -8.63 -8.90 14.76
CA SER A 19 -8.20 -7.51 14.64
C SER A 19 -6.83 -7.21 15.25
N LEU A 20 -6.03 -6.50 14.47
CA LEU A 20 -4.95 -5.68 15.01
C LEU A 20 -5.54 -4.51 15.83
N HIS A 21 -4.93 -4.18 16.96
CA HIS A 21 -5.39 -3.10 17.85
C HIS A 21 -4.41 -1.94 17.97
N GLU A 22 -3.15 -2.18 17.64
CA GLU A 22 -2.05 -1.23 17.71
C GLU A 22 -1.26 -1.30 16.40
N PRO A 23 -0.70 -0.19 15.92
CA PRO A 23 0.17 -0.21 14.75
C PRO A 23 1.37 -1.13 14.99
N LEU A 24 1.79 -1.83 13.95
CA LEU A 24 2.98 -2.68 13.97
C LEU A 24 3.91 -2.28 12.84
N THR A 25 5.20 -2.14 13.12
CA THR A 25 6.22 -1.87 12.10
C THR A 25 7.25 -2.98 12.10
N ARG A 26 7.62 -3.46 10.91
CA ARG A 26 8.75 -4.36 10.67
C ARG A 26 9.66 -3.76 9.63
N ASN A 27 10.96 -3.87 9.85
CA ASN A 27 11.98 -3.38 8.94
C ASN A 27 12.94 -4.53 8.65
N GLU A 28 13.19 -4.79 7.37
CA GLU A 28 14.19 -5.73 6.88
C GLU A 28 15.23 -4.96 6.06
N ARG A 29 16.50 -5.30 6.28
CA ARG A 29 17.64 -4.67 5.61
C ARG A 29 18.56 -5.78 5.10
N PRO A 30 18.42 -6.23 3.84
CA PRO A 30 19.33 -7.21 3.25
C PRO A 30 20.80 -6.77 3.35
N PRO A 31 21.76 -7.72 3.35
CA PRO A 31 23.17 -7.39 3.28
C PRO A 31 23.54 -6.92 1.87
N GLY A 32 24.42 -5.91 1.78
CA GLY A 32 24.96 -5.41 0.50
C GLY A 32 24.35 -4.09 0.04
N GLY A 33 24.78 -3.65 -1.15
CA GLY A 33 24.22 -2.50 -1.85
C GLY A 33 23.02 -2.87 -2.71
N GLY A 34 22.14 -1.91 -2.93
CA GLY A 34 20.97 -2.06 -3.80
C GLY A 34 21.11 -1.29 -5.11
N VAL A 35 20.29 -1.66 -6.08
CA VAL A 35 20.10 -0.92 -7.33
C VAL A 35 18.61 -0.64 -7.52
N PRO A 36 18.24 0.43 -8.24
CA PRO A 36 16.85 0.65 -8.63
C PRO A 36 16.27 -0.60 -9.28
N CYS A 37 15.03 -0.95 -8.97
CA CYS A 37 14.39 -2.16 -9.49
C CYS A 37 13.03 -1.86 -10.10
N LEU A 38 12.56 -2.79 -10.93
CA LEU A 38 11.22 -2.78 -11.51
C LEU A 38 10.16 -3.10 -10.45
N VAL A 39 8.91 -2.74 -10.75
CA VAL A 39 7.77 -2.99 -9.86
C VAL A 39 7.58 -4.47 -9.53
N SER A 40 7.79 -5.39 -10.47
CA SER A 40 7.63 -6.84 -10.26
C SER A 40 8.53 -7.34 -9.14
N HIS A 41 9.81 -6.97 -9.18
CA HIS A 41 10.80 -7.37 -8.19
C HIS A 41 10.42 -6.90 -6.78
N ALA A 42 10.09 -5.62 -6.62
CA ALA A 42 9.67 -5.08 -5.32
C ALA A 42 8.32 -5.67 -4.86
N LEU A 43 7.41 -5.97 -5.80
CA LEU A 43 6.10 -6.55 -5.50
C LEU A 43 6.21 -7.97 -4.96
N GLU A 44 7.11 -8.80 -5.48
CA GLU A 44 7.32 -10.16 -4.98
C GLU A 44 7.59 -10.19 -3.47
N GLN A 45 8.50 -9.35 -3.00
CA GLN A 45 8.81 -9.26 -1.57
C GLN A 45 7.67 -8.62 -0.77
N ALA A 46 6.97 -7.63 -1.33
CA ALA A 46 5.82 -7.00 -0.68
C ALA A 46 4.66 -8.00 -0.49
N VAL A 47 4.37 -8.82 -1.50
CA VAL A 47 3.35 -9.89 -1.44
C VAL A 47 3.76 -10.96 -0.43
N LYS A 48 5.02 -11.41 -0.45
CA LYS A 48 5.54 -12.35 0.54
C LYS A 48 5.35 -11.82 1.96
N THR A 49 5.67 -10.55 2.19
CA THR A 49 5.51 -9.88 3.48
C THR A 49 4.04 -9.79 3.87
N ALA A 50 3.16 -9.39 2.95
CA ALA A 50 1.73 -9.29 3.21
C ALA A 50 1.11 -10.64 3.63
N HIS A 51 1.49 -11.72 2.94
CA HIS A 51 1.03 -13.07 3.23
C HIS A 51 1.55 -13.63 4.57
N GLN A 52 2.65 -13.11 5.12
CA GLN A 52 3.06 -13.45 6.50
C GLN A 52 2.07 -12.92 7.54
N PHE A 53 1.36 -11.83 7.25
CA PHE A 53 0.36 -11.26 8.15
C PHE A 53 -1.04 -11.80 7.89
N ASP A 54 -1.41 -11.95 6.62
CA ASP A 54 -2.72 -12.38 6.17
C ASP A 54 -2.61 -13.10 4.82
N SER A 55 -2.92 -14.40 4.77
CA SER A 55 -2.87 -15.17 3.53
C SER A 55 -3.89 -14.70 2.48
N ASP A 56 -4.89 -13.92 2.88
CA ASP A 56 -5.91 -13.33 2.01
C ASP A 56 -5.61 -11.86 1.68
N ALA A 57 -4.36 -11.38 1.87
CA ALA A 57 -3.99 -10.00 1.60
C ALA A 57 -4.33 -9.58 0.17
N ARG A 58 -4.94 -8.40 0.02
CA ARG A 58 -5.39 -7.87 -1.27
C ARG A 58 -4.68 -6.56 -1.59
N LEU A 59 -3.95 -6.54 -2.71
CA LEU A 59 -3.26 -5.34 -3.17
C LEU A 59 -4.27 -4.29 -3.62
N LYS A 60 -4.11 -3.05 -3.15
CA LYS A 60 -5.00 -1.92 -3.44
C LYS A 60 -4.29 -0.80 -4.19
N HIS A 61 -3.04 -0.52 -3.83
CA HIS A 61 -2.26 0.54 -4.44
C HIS A 61 -0.82 0.14 -4.69
N VAL A 62 -0.27 0.66 -5.79
CA VAL A 62 1.15 0.65 -6.12
C VAL A 62 1.57 2.06 -6.55
N LEU A 63 2.69 2.53 -5.98
CA LEU A 63 3.18 3.88 -6.15
C LEU A 63 4.71 3.90 -6.24
N ALA A 64 5.26 4.71 -7.15
CA ALA A 64 6.66 5.13 -7.16
C ALA A 64 6.75 6.62 -6.81
N PRO A 65 6.83 6.99 -5.51
CA PRO A 65 6.74 8.39 -5.08
C PRO A 65 7.96 9.23 -5.47
N GLN A 66 9.10 8.58 -5.74
CA GLN A 66 10.33 9.24 -6.21
C GLN A 66 10.46 9.20 -7.74
N GLY A 67 9.40 8.79 -8.43
CA GLY A 67 9.39 8.53 -9.86
C GLY A 67 10.11 7.25 -10.25
N VAL A 68 10.06 6.95 -11.55
CA VAL A 68 10.83 5.86 -12.14
C VAL A 68 11.75 6.38 -13.24
N ALA A 69 12.85 5.68 -13.45
CA ALA A 69 13.82 5.97 -14.49
C ALA A 69 13.28 5.55 -15.87
N ARG A 70 14.03 5.89 -16.93
CA ARG A 70 13.63 5.59 -18.32
C ARG A 70 13.51 4.10 -18.62
N ASP A 71 14.24 3.28 -17.87
CA ASP A 71 14.17 1.81 -17.89
C ASP A 71 13.03 1.28 -17.00
N GLY A 72 12.16 2.14 -16.45
CA GLY A 72 11.07 1.76 -15.57
C GLY A 72 11.47 1.46 -14.13
N ALA A 73 12.75 1.48 -13.77
CA ALA A 73 13.18 1.15 -12.42
C ALA A 73 12.96 2.33 -11.46
N ALA A 74 12.56 2.05 -10.21
CA ALA A 74 12.42 3.06 -9.17
C ALA A 74 13.46 2.88 -8.07
N ARG A 75 13.75 3.96 -7.33
CA ARG A 75 14.47 3.89 -6.05
C ARG A 75 13.57 3.61 -4.86
N ARG A 76 12.26 3.72 -5.05
CA ARG A 76 11.24 3.49 -4.02
C ARG A 76 9.93 3.04 -4.65
N TRP A 77 9.40 1.94 -4.11
CA TRP A 77 8.08 1.41 -4.40
C TRP A 77 7.28 1.33 -3.11
N GLU A 78 6.01 1.72 -3.18
CA GLU A 78 5.06 1.59 -2.07
C GLU A 78 3.86 0.76 -2.51
N PHE A 79 3.46 -0.15 -1.63
CA PHE A 79 2.37 -1.09 -1.84
C PHE A 79 1.41 -1.00 -0.66
N VAL A 80 0.12 -0.81 -0.95
CA VAL A 80 -0.93 -0.84 0.07
C VAL A 80 -1.74 -2.10 -0.10
N PHE A 81 -1.84 -2.89 0.95
CA PHE A 81 -2.68 -4.07 1.02
C PHE A 81 -3.79 -3.86 2.05
N ASP A 82 -4.98 -4.33 1.74
CA ASP A 82 -5.96 -4.67 2.76
C ASP A 82 -5.66 -6.07 3.29
N LEU A 83 -5.72 -6.25 4.62
CA LEU A 83 -5.58 -7.53 5.30
C LEU A 83 -6.97 -7.95 5.84
N PRO A 84 -7.75 -8.73 5.07
CA PRO A 84 -9.13 -9.06 5.38
C PRO A 84 -9.36 -9.66 6.77
N GLN A 85 -8.55 -10.65 7.13
CA GLN A 85 -8.62 -11.39 8.38
C GLN A 85 -8.02 -10.56 9.52
N ARG A 86 -7.05 -9.70 9.24
CA ARG A 86 -6.44 -8.85 10.28
C ARG A 86 -7.19 -7.55 10.58
N ARG A 87 -8.18 -7.20 9.76
CA ARG A 87 -8.88 -5.90 9.78
C ARG A 87 -7.90 -4.74 9.90
N ALA A 88 -6.95 -4.72 8.99
CA ALA A 88 -5.87 -3.76 8.97
C ALA A 88 -5.48 -3.45 7.53
N LYS A 89 -4.83 -2.31 7.34
CA LYS A 89 -4.11 -1.99 6.11
C LYS A 89 -2.62 -2.19 6.35
N LEU A 90 -1.93 -2.74 5.36
CA LEU A 90 -0.47 -2.87 5.36
C LEU A 90 0.10 -1.92 4.32
N LEU A 91 1.00 -1.04 4.74
CA LEU A 91 1.90 -0.30 3.87
C LEU A 91 3.23 -1.04 3.82
N SER A 92 3.55 -1.63 2.68
CA SER A 92 4.88 -2.21 2.41
C SER A 92 5.65 -1.26 1.51
N GLN A 93 6.91 -1.02 1.85
CA GLN A 93 7.79 -0.11 1.13
C GLN A 93 9.08 -0.84 0.82
N TRP A 94 9.48 -0.80 -0.44
CA TRP A 94 10.83 -1.11 -0.85
C TRP A 94 11.53 0.18 -1.23
N TYR A 95 12.75 0.41 -0.76
CA TYR A 95 13.50 1.60 -1.14
C TYR A 95 15.01 1.44 -0.96
N LEU A 96 15.74 2.37 -1.57
CA LEU A 96 17.17 2.56 -1.36
C LEU A 96 17.38 3.73 -0.41
N ASP A 97 18.12 3.52 0.68
CA ASP A 97 18.33 4.55 1.73
C ASP A 97 19.36 5.63 1.36
N GLY A 98 20.11 5.42 0.28
CA GLY A 98 21.13 6.35 -0.18
C GLY A 98 22.40 6.39 0.66
N ASP A 99 22.63 5.46 1.60
CA ASP A 99 23.88 5.42 2.37
C ASP A 99 25.08 5.08 1.44
N PRO A 100 26.00 6.03 1.17
CA PRO A 100 27.06 5.84 0.19
C PRO A 100 28.04 4.71 0.56
N LYS A 101 28.06 4.24 1.81
CA LYS A 101 28.87 3.09 2.24
C LYS A 101 28.47 1.79 1.53
N PHE A 102 27.24 1.71 1.05
CA PHE A 102 26.70 0.56 0.33
C PHE A 102 26.67 0.79 -1.20
N GLY A 103 27.46 1.73 -1.70
CA GLY A 103 27.59 2.03 -3.13
C GLY A 103 26.71 3.18 -3.60
N ARG A 104 26.65 3.39 -4.92
CA ARG A 104 26.07 4.59 -5.55
C ARG A 104 24.64 4.90 -5.11
N PHE A 105 23.82 3.87 -4.90
CA PHE A 105 22.40 4.05 -4.59
C PHE A 105 22.07 3.77 -3.12
N GLY A 106 23.05 3.29 -2.35
CA GLY A 106 22.87 2.90 -0.96
C GLY A 106 22.33 1.49 -0.77
N ARG A 107 21.75 1.25 0.39
CA ARG A 107 21.31 -0.07 0.83
C ARG A 107 19.84 -0.30 0.50
N GLU A 108 19.54 -1.54 0.14
CA GLU A 108 18.18 -2.02 -0.02
C GLU A 108 17.45 -2.14 1.33
N CYS A 109 16.21 -1.66 1.35
CA CYS A 109 15.40 -1.54 2.55
C CYS A 109 13.96 -1.97 2.28
N PHE A 110 13.41 -2.79 3.19
CA PHE A 110 12.01 -3.17 3.18
C PHE A 110 11.36 -2.80 4.50
N ASP A 111 10.41 -1.87 4.47
CA ASP A 111 9.65 -1.48 5.65
C ASP A 111 8.18 -1.89 5.47
N ALA A 112 7.57 -2.40 6.53
CA ALA A 112 6.20 -2.89 6.56
C ALA A 112 5.49 -2.31 7.77
N SER A 113 4.45 -1.50 7.54
CA SER A 113 3.67 -0.84 8.59
C SER A 113 2.21 -1.27 8.51
N LEU A 114 1.73 -1.95 9.53
CA LEU A 114 0.33 -2.32 9.69
C LEU A 114 -0.40 -1.23 10.46
N ARG A 115 -1.56 -0.83 9.95
CA ARG A 115 -2.46 0.14 10.56
C ARG A 115 -3.82 -0.53 10.82
N PRO A 116 -4.29 -0.59 12.07
CA PRO A 116 -5.55 -1.24 12.38
C PRO A 116 -6.74 -0.47 11.80
N PHE A 117 -7.82 -1.19 11.49
CA PHE A 117 -9.10 -0.61 11.13
C PHE A 117 -10.17 -0.89 12.22
N PRO A 118 -10.95 0.13 12.63
CA PRO A 118 -10.78 1.53 12.26
C PRO A 118 -9.53 2.15 12.90
N PRO A 119 -8.93 3.21 12.32
CA PRO A 119 -7.83 3.92 12.95
C PRO A 119 -8.22 4.42 14.34
N PRO A 120 -7.33 4.36 15.36
CA PRO A 120 -7.67 4.73 16.74
C PRO A 120 -8.26 6.13 16.89
N GLU A 121 -7.81 7.08 16.06
CA GLU A 121 -8.23 8.47 16.02
C GLU A 121 -9.57 8.69 15.30
N SER A 122 -10.08 7.70 14.58
CA SER A 122 -11.27 7.86 13.74
C SER A 122 -12.57 8.02 14.56
N PRO A 123 -13.59 8.71 13.99
CA PRO A 123 -14.89 8.85 14.64
C PRO A 123 -15.55 7.51 15.02
N LEU A 124 -15.37 6.47 14.18
CA LEU A 124 -15.90 5.13 14.46
C LEU A 124 -15.22 4.51 15.68
N ALA A 125 -13.89 4.56 15.76
CA ALA A 125 -13.15 4.05 16.91
C ALA A 125 -13.55 4.76 18.20
N GLN A 126 -13.68 6.09 18.16
CA GLN A 126 -14.12 6.89 19.31
C GLN A 126 -15.55 6.55 19.74
N ALA A 127 -16.48 6.42 18.80
CA ALA A 127 -17.88 6.08 19.10
C ALA A 127 -18.01 4.69 19.74
N VAL A 128 -17.22 3.71 19.30
CA VAL A 128 -17.15 2.38 19.91
C VAL A 128 -16.51 2.43 21.30
N ALA A 129 -15.39 3.15 21.46
CA ALA A 129 -14.71 3.31 22.75
C ALA A 129 -15.61 4.00 23.81
N GLN A 130 -16.44 4.95 23.38
CA GLN A 130 -17.39 5.65 24.24
C GLN A 130 -18.67 4.86 24.51
N GLY A 131 -18.84 3.68 23.89
CA GLY A 131 -20.02 2.82 24.00
C GLY A 131 -21.26 3.40 23.30
N ARG A 132 -21.08 4.31 22.34
CA ARG A 132 -22.16 4.84 21.50
C ARG A 132 -22.57 3.85 20.41
N LEU A 133 -21.61 3.08 19.91
CA LEU A 133 -21.80 2.01 18.93
C LEU A 133 -21.31 0.66 19.47
N PRO A 134 -21.88 -0.48 19.04
CA PRO A 134 -21.36 -1.80 19.37
C PRO A 134 -20.10 -2.12 18.55
N TYR A 135 -19.16 -2.86 19.14
CA TYR A 135 -17.90 -3.26 18.51
C TYR A 135 -18.09 -4.02 17.18
N SER A 136 -19.16 -4.81 17.07
CA SER A 136 -19.49 -5.57 15.86
C SER A 136 -19.65 -4.70 14.59
N GLN A 137 -19.94 -3.40 14.74
CA GLN A 137 -20.00 -2.50 13.59
C GLN A 137 -18.64 -2.28 12.92
N CYS A 138 -17.52 -2.44 13.63
CA CYS A 138 -16.18 -2.33 13.05
C CYS A 138 -15.96 -3.34 11.91
N ALA A 139 -16.47 -4.57 12.07
CA ALA A 139 -16.33 -5.63 11.07
C ALA A 139 -17.18 -5.34 9.81
N ALA A 140 -18.38 -4.77 9.98
CA ALA A 140 -19.22 -4.34 8.86
C ALA A 140 -18.57 -3.15 8.11
N ALA A 141 -18.12 -2.13 8.85
CA ALA A 141 -17.42 -0.99 8.27
C ALA A 141 -16.14 -1.40 7.54
N TRP A 142 -15.41 -2.40 8.05
CA TRP A 142 -14.22 -2.91 7.37
C TRP A 142 -14.55 -3.55 6.02
N ARG A 143 -15.61 -4.38 5.95
CA ARG A 143 -16.06 -4.98 4.69
C ARG A 143 -16.42 -3.92 3.66
N GLU A 144 -17.02 -2.82 4.09
CA GLU A 144 -17.38 -1.72 3.19
C GLU A 144 -16.15 -0.92 2.76
N GLU A 145 -15.25 -0.59 3.68
CA GLU A 145 -13.99 0.10 3.37
C GLU A 145 -13.18 -0.66 2.31
N ARG A 146 -13.08 -2.00 2.44
CA ARG A 146 -12.40 -2.84 1.45
C ARG A 146 -13.03 -2.82 0.06
N ARG A 147 -14.32 -2.47 -0.07
CA ARG A 147 -15.02 -2.41 -1.36
C ARG A 147 -14.86 -1.06 -2.06
N ARG A 148 -14.50 0.00 -1.32
CA ARG A 148 -14.34 1.35 -1.89
C ARG A 148 -13.22 1.43 -2.91
N THR A 149 -12.13 0.70 -2.66
CA THR A 149 -11.01 0.60 -3.59
C THR A 149 -10.99 -0.81 -4.18
N PRO A 150 -11.09 -0.99 -5.50
CA PRO A 150 -10.99 -2.32 -6.11
C PRO A 150 -9.62 -2.95 -5.87
N ASP A 151 -9.58 -4.28 -5.92
CA ASP A 151 -8.33 -5.05 -5.84
C ASP A 151 -7.53 -4.90 -7.13
N LEU A 152 -6.21 -4.75 -7.00
CA LEU A 152 -5.29 -4.85 -8.11
C LEU A 152 -4.87 -6.31 -8.33
N PRO A 153 -4.65 -6.71 -9.59
CA PRO A 153 -4.03 -8.01 -9.86
C PRO A 153 -2.62 -8.06 -9.26
N LEU A 154 -2.22 -9.22 -8.75
CA LEU A 154 -0.85 -9.44 -8.27
C LEU A 154 0.15 -9.62 -9.43
N GLY A 155 -0.32 -10.06 -10.60
CA GLY A 155 0.49 -10.08 -11.83
C GLY A 155 0.45 -8.72 -12.52
N LEU A 156 1.18 -7.74 -11.97
CA LEU A 156 1.32 -6.43 -12.59
C LEU A 156 2.28 -6.49 -13.78
N ARG A 157 1.96 -5.73 -14.82
CA ARG A 157 2.89 -5.45 -15.92
C ARG A 157 4.07 -4.64 -15.39
N ASP A 158 5.27 -4.99 -15.83
CA ASP A 158 6.49 -4.27 -15.47
C ASP A 158 6.45 -2.80 -15.86
N SER A 159 7.09 -1.98 -15.03
CA SER A 159 7.10 -0.53 -15.17
C SER A 159 7.92 -0.03 -16.35
N ASP A 160 8.84 -0.82 -16.90
CA ASP A 160 9.61 -0.50 -18.11
C ASP A 160 8.70 -0.48 -19.35
N ALA A 161 7.81 -1.47 -19.46
CA ALA A 161 6.85 -1.59 -20.54
C ALA A 161 5.81 -0.46 -20.46
N VAL A 162 5.40 -0.12 -19.24
CA VAL A 162 4.53 1.05 -18.96
C VAL A 162 5.25 2.33 -19.36
N MET A 163 6.54 2.45 -19.07
CA MET A 163 7.35 3.60 -19.48
C MET A 163 7.45 3.73 -20.99
N GLY A 164 7.63 2.63 -21.71
CA GLY A 164 7.57 2.64 -23.18
C GLY A 164 6.26 3.18 -23.73
N ASP A 165 5.13 2.87 -23.08
CA ASP A 165 3.81 3.37 -23.49
C ASP A 165 3.65 4.86 -23.19
N LEU A 166 4.04 5.29 -21.98
CA LEU A 166 3.93 6.68 -21.56
C LEU A 166 4.84 7.62 -22.35
N LEU A 167 6.07 7.18 -22.69
CA LEU A 167 6.97 7.93 -23.56
C LEU A 167 6.36 8.12 -24.95
N ARG A 168 5.70 7.10 -25.51
CA ARG A 168 4.97 7.20 -26.79
C ARG A 168 3.78 8.15 -26.72
N LEU A 169 3.16 8.29 -25.56
CA LEU A 169 2.10 9.26 -25.29
C LEU A 169 2.60 10.69 -25.00
N GLY A 170 3.93 10.91 -25.03
CA GLY A 170 4.54 12.23 -24.88
C GLY A 170 5.07 12.55 -23.48
N LEU A 171 5.23 11.56 -22.59
CA LEU A 171 5.87 11.77 -21.29
C LEU A 171 7.33 12.23 -21.51
N GLN A 172 7.70 13.38 -20.96
CA GLN A 172 9.09 13.84 -20.94
C GLN A 172 9.78 13.36 -19.66
N ALA A 173 10.50 12.23 -19.74
CA ALA A 173 11.15 11.59 -18.60
C ALA A 173 12.22 12.45 -17.89
N ASP A 174 12.69 13.51 -18.55
CA ASP A 174 13.82 14.33 -18.10
C ASP A 174 13.39 15.53 -17.25
N ALA A 175 12.07 15.76 -17.14
CA ALA A 175 11.50 16.89 -16.39
C ALA A 175 11.60 16.73 -14.86
N GLY A 176 12.19 15.64 -14.37
CA GLY A 176 12.63 15.49 -12.97
C GLY A 176 11.53 15.78 -11.95
N GLY A 177 10.48 14.96 -11.89
CA GLY A 177 9.44 15.17 -10.87
C GLY A 177 8.11 14.54 -11.20
N TRP A 178 8.13 13.27 -11.58
CA TRP A 178 6.91 12.58 -11.93
C TRP A 178 6.70 11.32 -11.08
N VAL A 179 5.43 10.97 -10.85
CA VAL A 179 5.03 9.88 -9.97
C VAL A 179 4.21 8.88 -10.77
N LEU A 180 4.56 7.60 -10.67
CA LEU A 180 3.79 6.50 -11.24
C LEU A 180 2.88 5.91 -10.17
N ARG A 181 1.58 5.83 -10.43
CA ARG A 181 0.60 5.21 -9.52
C ARG A 181 -0.47 4.45 -10.26
N ASN A 182 -1.11 3.48 -9.62
CA ASN A 182 -2.32 2.90 -10.17
C ASN A 182 -3.53 3.84 -9.98
N ALA A 183 -4.48 3.77 -10.91
CA ALA A 183 -5.78 4.42 -10.81
C ALA A 183 -6.86 3.54 -11.45
N LEU A 184 -8.12 3.92 -11.24
CA LEU A 184 -9.27 3.34 -11.91
C LEU A 184 -9.88 4.40 -12.84
N LEU A 185 -9.92 4.13 -14.14
CA LEU A 185 -10.62 4.97 -15.11
C LEU A 185 -12.02 4.40 -15.35
N GLN A 186 -13.06 5.24 -15.27
CA GLN A 186 -14.43 4.86 -15.64
C GLN A 186 -14.85 5.51 -16.96
N PRO A 187 -15.45 4.77 -17.93
CA PRO A 187 -15.42 3.31 -18.09
C PRO A 187 -14.06 2.89 -18.69
N GLY A 188 -13.30 1.98 -18.08
CA GLY A 188 -11.97 1.69 -18.64
C GLY A 188 -11.03 0.77 -17.86
N GLY A 189 -11.36 0.42 -16.61
CA GLY A 189 -10.56 -0.52 -15.82
C GLY A 189 -9.34 0.11 -15.17
N HIS A 190 -8.42 -0.73 -14.71
CA HIS A 190 -7.21 -0.29 -14.03
C HIS A 190 -6.18 0.27 -15.00
N VAL A 191 -5.57 1.38 -14.61
CA VAL A 191 -4.55 2.07 -15.40
C VAL A 191 -3.35 2.40 -14.51
N TRP A 192 -2.18 2.45 -15.13
CA TRP A 192 -1.06 3.23 -14.64
C TRP A 192 -1.32 4.69 -14.97
N LEU A 193 -1.12 5.56 -14.00
CA LEU A 193 -1.22 7.00 -14.10
C LEU A 193 0.16 7.58 -13.78
N ALA A 194 0.77 8.23 -14.75
CA ALA A 194 1.97 9.03 -14.58
C ALA A 194 1.58 10.50 -14.48
N GLN A 195 2.03 11.16 -13.41
CA GLN A 195 1.71 12.55 -13.14
C GLN A 195 2.98 13.39 -13.04
N VAL A 196 3.06 14.48 -13.80
CA VAL A 196 4.16 15.47 -13.80
C VAL A 196 3.54 16.86 -13.63
N GLY A 197 3.66 17.45 -12.44
CA GLY A 197 2.91 18.67 -12.10
C GLY A 197 1.40 18.50 -12.36
N ASP A 198 0.84 19.35 -13.22
CA ASP A 198 -0.58 19.30 -13.62
C ASP A 198 -0.85 18.35 -14.80
N THR A 199 0.19 17.82 -15.44
CA THR A 199 0.04 16.91 -16.58
C THR A 199 -0.13 15.47 -16.08
N SER A 200 -1.12 14.77 -16.62
CA SER A 200 -1.37 13.37 -16.31
C SER A 200 -1.52 12.54 -17.58
N LEU A 201 -0.75 11.47 -17.68
CA LEU A 201 -0.85 10.48 -18.75
C LEU A 201 -1.22 9.13 -18.14
N HIS A 202 -2.01 8.33 -18.85
CA HIS A 202 -2.44 7.03 -18.35
C HIS A 202 -2.24 5.92 -19.39
N CYS A 203 -1.91 4.73 -18.89
CA CYS A 203 -1.73 3.52 -19.68
C CYS A 203 -2.54 2.39 -19.04
N ARG A 204 -3.31 1.64 -19.83
CA ARG A 204 -4.10 0.51 -19.29
C ARG A 204 -3.19 -0.63 -18.83
N PHE A 205 -3.66 -1.38 -17.84
CA PHE A 205 -3.11 -2.69 -17.51
C PHE A 205 -3.55 -3.65 -18.63
N SER A 206 -2.67 -3.87 -19.61
CA SER A 206 -2.87 -4.85 -20.68
C SER A 206 -2.60 -6.26 -20.17
#